data_AF-A0A9P3L870-F1
#
_entry.id   AF-A0A9P3L870-F1
#
_cell.length_a   1.000
_cell.length_b   1.000
_cell.length_c   1.000
_cell.angle_alpha   90.00
_cell.angle_beta   90.00
_cell.angle_gamma   90.00
#
_symmetry.space_group_name_H-M   'P 1'
#
loop_
_entity.id
_entity.type
_entity.pdbx_description
1 polymer ?
#
loop_
_entity_poly.entity_id
_entity_poly.type
_entity_poly.pdbx_seq_one_letter_code
_entity_poly.pdbx_strand_id
1 'polypeptide(L)'
;MKGYSLIPEELWPKYTLQLENVHKLYDNFLAYIETAKDDKSSTPSDRVHYSVPVFHYFTVLRKAGLYERLFEVYNLLEAEGSELLTPQVYSSMFAHLSHRKALPSGMEGDVRHKSASDARLIWRQMLRTFAKTGYEADAILITHLIFCLSRGRPADQLFAFDIVRDYLGLVPPGEPAVQSKIPMHPYAFVSVLELCMASKKYALCIHYTLQMMEREPEMVDARTCEVALRALASRSSMGTMAEASQALEIVEFLLREAALSKHRSAQLWPTPSIYRAALAVCWRGGDWVTATRLFELITRIDADSFLDGQTPAKPPSARPGAAMDVSNMSLLVRTALASGVPAHMRQCLRMVDHIQLLDELQPDAIASSNTKGLKLSLAEYNYYRGQYAFRLVSLINAVFKHNALVTEGKVEAGEDQYVIPEGEQRRWLSIRTEVTGYMEARPGWKLPTSVPFIERSQLGSAGQIAKAEESVDNEMTNRHIKSAPAAS
;
A
#
# COMPACT_ATOMS: atom_id res chain seq x y z
N MET A 1 -1.63 -8.13 31.21
CA MET A 1 -2.99 -7.60 31.42
C MET A 1 -4.00 -8.62 30.96
N LYS A 2 -4.99 -8.96 31.78
CA LYS A 2 -6.18 -9.77 31.43
C LYS A 2 -7.38 -8.86 31.70
N GLY A 3 -8.34 -8.75 30.78
CA GLY A 3 -9.52 -7.88 30.95
C GLY A 3 -10.46 -7.89 29.76
N TYR A 4 -11.67 -7.34 29.94
CA TYR A 4 -12.73 -7.34 28.92
C TYR A 4 -12.32 -6.69 27.59
N SER A 5 -11.43 -5.70 27.61
CA SER A 5 -10.92 -5.02 26.40
C SER A 5 -10.14 -5.95 25.45
N LEU A 6 -9.75 -7.15 25.89
CA LEU A 6 -9.07 -8.15 25.06
C LEU A 6 -10.04 -9.05 24.26
N ILE A 7 -11.33 -9.06 24.60
CA ILE A 7 -12.33 -9.81 23.83
C ILE A 7 -12.32 -9.30 22.37
N PRO A 8 -12.16 -10.19 21.36
CA PRO A 8 -12.20 -9.80 19.95
C PRO A 8 -13.55 -9.22 19.51
N GLU A 9 -13.55 -8.39 18.46
CA GLU A 9 -14.74 -7.71 17.93
C GLU A 9 -15.86 -8.71 17.60
N GLU A 10 -15.51 -9.79 16.92
CA GLU A 10 -16.40 -10.86 16.47
C GLU A 10 -17.07 -11.66 17.58
N LEU A 11 -16.61 -11.53 18.82
CA LEU A 11 -17.13 -12.28 19.96
C LEU A 11 -18.11 -11.50 20.83
N TRP A 12 -18.11 -10.16 20.77
CA TRP A 12 -19.01 -9.33 21.58
C TRP A 12 -20.50 -9.65 21.43
N PRO A 13 -21.02 -9.99 20.23
CA PRO A 13 -22.42 -10.40 20.11
C PRO A 13 -22.80 -11.63 20.95
N LYS A 14 -21.83 -12.45 21.36
CA LYS A 14 -22.05 -13.66 22.18
C LYS A 14 -21.85 -13.42 23.68
N TYR A 15 -21.21 -12.32 24.06
CA TYR A 15 -20.82 -12.01 25.43
C TYR A 15 -21.66 -10.86 26.02
N THR A 16 -23.00 -10.95 25.89
CA THR A 16 -23.94 -9.91 26.30
C THR A 16 -23.88 -9.62 27.81
N LEU A 17 -23.77 -10.65 28.64
CA LEU A 17 -23.64 -10.49 30.11
C LEU A 17 -22.35 -9.76 30.49
N GLN A 18 -21.24 -10.08 29.83
CA GLN A 18 -19.97 -9.42 30.06
C GLN A 18 -20.03 -7.94 29.63
N LEU A 19 -20.72 -7.64 28.53
CA LEU A 19 -20.94 -6.27 28.09
C LEU A 19 -21.78 -5.47 29.10
N GLU A 20 -22.85 -6.06 29.63
CA GLU A 20 -23.65 -5.45 30.71
C GLU A 20 -22.81 -5.19 31.97
N ASN A 21 -21.98 -6.15 32.37
CA ASN A 21 -21.06 -5.99 33.49
C ASN A 21 -20.04 -4.86 33.26
N VAL A 22 -19.56 -4.70 32.01
CA VAL A 22 -18.64 -3.60 31.66
C VAL A 22 -19.34 -2.24 31.78
N HIS A 23 -20.60 -2.12 31.34
CA HIS A 23 -21.38 -0.89 31.53
C HIS A 23 -21.55 -0.57 33.01
N LYS A 24 -22.00 -1.53 33.81
CA LYS A 24 -22.15 -1.38 35.27
C LYS A 24 -20.84 -0.99 35.95
N LEU A 25 -19.73 -1.60 35.56
CA LEU A 25 -18.41 -1.28 36.11
C LEU A 25 -17.99 0.15 35.77
N TYR A 26 -18.29 0.61 34.56
CA TYR A 26 -18.00 1.98 34.14
C TYR A 26 -18.86 3.01 34.89
N ASP A 27 -20.16 2.74 35.06
CA ASP A 27 -21.06 3.63 35.80
C ASP A 27 -20.63 3.73 37.28
N ASN A 28 -20.27 2.60 37.90
CA ASN A 28 -19.70 2.57 39.26
C ASN A 28 -18.38 3.36 39.36
N PHE A 29 -17.55 3.29 38.32
CA PHE A 29 -16.31 4.05 38.24
C PHE A 29 -16.55 5.56 38.15
N LEU A 30 -17.51 6.01 37.34
CA LEU A 30 -17.88 7.42 37.27
C LEU A 30 -18.42 7.92 38.61
N ALA A 31 -19.28 7.14 39.27
CA ALA A 31 -19.77 7.47 40.61
C ALA A 31 -18.63 7.58 41.64
N TYR A 32 -17.63 6.69 41.56
CA TYR A 32 -16.43 6.76 42.40
C TYR A 32 -15.57 7.99 42.13
N ILE A 33 -15.39 8.40 40.87
CA ILE A 33 -14.66 9.64 40.56
C ILE A 33 -15.38 10.83 41.17
N GLU A 34 -16.72 10.88 41.06
CA GLU A 34 -17.50 12.00 41.57
C GLU A 34 -17.38 12.13 43.09
N THR A 35 -17.45 11.01 43.82
CA THR A 35 -17.23 11.05 45.28
C THR A 35 -15.78 11.38 45.64
N ALA A 36 -14.81 10.98 44.84
CA ALA A 36 -13.40 11.30 45.05
C ALA A 36 -13.06 12.78 44.77
N LYS A 37 -13.81 13.47 43.90
CA LYS A 37 -13.63 14.92 43.63
C LYS A 37 -13.88 15.76 44.88
N ASP A 38 -14.83 15.35 45.72
CA ASP A 38 -15.17 16.03 46.96
C ASP A 38 -14.12 15.81 48.07
N ASP A 39 -13.31 14.77 47.94
CA ASP A 39 -12.24 14.47 48.88
C ASP A 39 -11.00 15.34 48.58
N LYS A 40 -10.83 16.40 49.38
CA LYS A 40 -9.68 17.32 49.34
C LYS A 40 -8.33 16.64 49.57
N SER A 41 -8.31 15.38 50.03
CA SER A 41 -7.08 14.62 50.22
C SER A 41 -6.56 13.96 48.94
N SER A 42 -7.35 13.92 47.87
CA SER A 42 -6.94 13.33 46.59
C SER A 42 -5.83 14.16 45.93
N THR A 43 -4.68 13.53 45.65
CA THR A 43 -3.58 14.23 44.98
C THR A 43 -3.86 14.32 43.48
N PRO A 44 -3.40 15.36 42.77
CA PRO A 44 -3.51 15.44 41.31
C PRO A 44 -2.89 14.23 40.58
N SER A 45 -1.91 13.57 41.20
CA SER A 45 -1.30 12.35 40.66
C SER A 45 -2.26 11.17 40.61
N ASP A 46 -3.21 11.08 41.54
CA ASP A 46 -4.21 10.01 41.56
C ASP A 46 -5.19 10.14 40.37
N ARG A 47 -5.39 11.37 39.87
CA ARG A 47 -6.33 11.68 38.78
C ARG A 47 -5.84 11.22 37.41
N VAL A 48 -4.53 11.17 37.19
CA VAL A 48 -3.94 10.71 35.92
C VAL A 48 -4.33 9.25 35.64
N HIS A 49 -4.46 8.42 36.68
CA HIS A 49 -4.82 7.01 36.58
C HIS A 49 -6.28 6.78 36.17
N TYR A 50 -7.17 7.78 36.30
CA TYR A 50 -8.59 7.66 35.93
C TYR A 50 -8.82 7.63 34.42
N SER A 51 -7.84 8.04 33.61
CA SER A 51 -7.91 7.95 32.15
C SER A 51 -7.90 6.50 31.62
N VAL A 52 -7.28 5.57 32.34
CA VAL A 52 -7.08 4.19 31.89
C VAL A 52 -8.42 3.42 31.81
N PRO A 53 -9.30 3.44 32.83
CA PRO A 53 -10.62 2.83 32.72
C PRO A 53 -11.47 3.40 31.57
N VAL A 54 -11.44 4.72 31.35
CA VAL A 54 -12.16 5.38 30.24
C VAL A 54 -11.66 4.87 28.91
N PHE A 55 -10.34 4.85 28.70
CA PHE A 55 -9.73 4.33 27.48
C PHE A 55 -10.14 2.86 27.20
N HIS A 56 -10.12 2.01 28.22
CA HIS A 56 -10.53 0.61 28.07
C HIS A 56 -12.02 0.46 27.81
N TYR A 57 -12.87 1.28 28.42
CA TYR A 57 -14.29 1.28 28.14
C TYR A 57 -14.58 1.70 26.69
N PHE A 58 -13.92 2.74 26.17
CA PHE A 58 -14.03 3.13 24.76
C PHE A 58 -13.57 2.01 23.83
N THR A 59 -12.50 1.30 24.20
CA THR A 59 -12.04 0.13 23.45
C THR A 59 -13.09 -0.98 23.40
N VAL A 60 -13.79 -1.25 24.51
CA VAL A 60 -14.89 -2.22 24.56
C VAL A 60 -16.06 -1.75 23.71
N LEU A 61 -16.54 -0.51 23.86
CA LEU A 61 -17.64 0.03 23.07
C LEU A 61 -17.36 -0.03 21.57
N ARG A 62 -16.12 0.31 21.16
CA ARG A 62 -15.68 0.19 19.77
C ARG A 62 -15.78 -1.25 19.27
N LYS A 63 -15.22 -2.21 20.01
CA LYS A 63 -15.23 -3.63 19.62
C LYS A 63 -16.63 -4.26 19.68
N ALA A 64 -17.53 -3.73 20.52
CA ALA A 64 -18.92 -4.16 20.59
C ALA A 64 -19.81 -3.51 19.52
N GLY A 65 -19.28 -2.55 18.75
CA GLY A 65 -20.05 -1.82 17.73
C GLY A 65 -21.10 -0.86 18.32
N LEU A 66 -20.93 -0.43 19.58
CA LEU A 66 -21.83 0.52 20.26
C LEU A 66 -21.42 1.97 19.99
N TYR A 67 -21.49 2.38 18.72
CA TYR A 67 -21.01 3.69 18.25
C TYR A 67 -21.72 4.87 18.91
N GLU A 68 -23.04 4.81 19.06
CA GLU A 68 -23.83 5.89 19.65
C GLU A 68 -23.48 6.12 21.11
N ARG A 69 -23.41 5.02 21.89
CA ARG A 69 -23.03 5.06 23.31
C ARG A 69 -21.63 5.63 23.52
N LEU A 70 -20.69 5.31 22.63
CA LEU A 70 -19.33 5.85 22.71
C LEU A 70 -19.32 7.38 22.54
N PHE A 71 -20.13 7.91 21.61
CA PHE A 71 -20.29 9.36 21.45
C PHE A 71 -21.02 10.02 22.62
N GLU A 72 -22.05 9.38 23.18
CA GLU A 72 -22.72 9.86 24.40
C GLU A 72 -21.71 10.04 25.54
N VAL A 73 -20.88 9.03 25.78
CA VAL A 73 -19.87 9.05 26.83
C VAL A 73 -18.82 10.13 26.55
N TYR A 74 -18.36 10.25 25.31
CA TYR A 74 -17.43 11.31 24.91
C TYR A 74 -18.01 12.71 25.15
N ASN A 75 -19.25 12.96 24.71
CA ASN A 75 -19.90 14.26 24.87
C ASN A 75 -20.15 14.60 26.35
N LEU A 76 -20.48 13.61 27.18
CA LEU A 76 -20.59 13.79 28.64
C LEU A 76 -19.25 14.26 29.23
N LEU A 77 -18.15 13.57 28.90
CA LEU A 77 -16.81 13.92 29.37
C LEU A 77 -16.35 15.29 28.86
N GLU A 78 -16.70 15.66 27.63
CA GLU A 78 -16.40 16.99 27.07
C GLU A 78 -17.19 18.10 27.78
N ALA A 79 -18.48 17.89 28.02
CA ALA A 79 -19.36 18.87 28.68
C ALA A 79 -18.92 19.16 30.12
N GLU A 80 -18.43 18.13 30.82
CA GLU A 80 -17.86 18.29 32.17
C GLU A 80 -16.47 18.95 32.18
N GLY A 81 -15.86 19.18 31.01
CA GLY A 81 -14.49 19.69 30.93
C GLY A 81 -13.48 18.72 31.52
N SER A 82 -13.75 17.42 31.39
CA SER A 82 -13.07 16.37 32.14
C SER A 82 -11.59 16.25 31.77
N GLU A 83 -10.72 16.29 32.79
CA GLU A 83 -9.27 15.98 32.67
C GLU A 83 -9.02 14.54 32.16
N LEU A 84 -10.07 13.71 32.10
CA LEU A 84 -10.06 12.34 31.59
C LEU A 84 -9.90 12.27 30.06
N LEU A 85 -10.12 13.37 29.33
CA LEU A 85 -9.92 13.47 27.89
C LEU A 85 -8.42 13.58 27.53
N THR A 86 -7.72 12.46 27.68
CA THR A 86 -6.30 12.30 27.38
C THR A 86 -6.06 11.99 25.89
N PRO A 87 -4.81 12.13 25.38
CA PRO A 87 -4.46 11.72 24.02
C PRO A 87 -4.89 10.28 23.67
N GLN A 88 -4.85 9.37 24.63
CA GLN A 88 -5.26 7.97 24.44
C GLN A 88 -6.76 7.84 24.18
N VAL A 89 -7.60 8.63 24.87
CA VAL A 89 -9.05 8.64 24.65
C VAL A 89 -9.37 9.20 23.27
N TYR A 90 -8.74 10.30 22.87
CA TYR A 90 -8.89 10.87 21.51
C TYR A 90 -8.38 9.91 20.43
N SER A 91 -7.25 9.24 20.64
CA SER A 91 -6.74 8.21 19.73
C SER A 91 -7.71 7.05 19.57
N SER A 92 -8.38 6.63 20.67
CA SER A 92 -9.44 5.61 20.65
C SER A 92 -10.67 6.08 19.89
N MET A 93 -11.07 7.35 20.04
CA MET A 93 -12.16 7.97 19.27
C MET A 93 -11.87 7.95 17.76
N PHE A 94 -10.67 8.35 17.34
CA PHE A 94 -10.30 8.30 15.93
C PHE A 94 -10.18 6.87 15.42
N ALA A 95 -9.59 5.95 16.20
CA ALA A 95 -9.56 4.53 15.85
C ALA A 95 -10.97 3.94 15.68
N HIS A 96 -11.93 4.44 16.44
CA HIS A 96 -13.32 4.02 16.32
C HIS A 96 -13.96 4.53 15.03
N LEU A 97 -13.79 5.82 14.73
CA LEU A 97 -14.30 6.43 13.51
C LEU A 97 -13.72 5.79 12.25
N SER A 98 -12.46 5.37 12.26
CA SER A 98 -11.82 4.73 11.11
C SER A 98 -12.37 3.35 10.78
N HIS A 99 -12.92 2.65 11.78
CA HIS A 99 -13.45 1.28 11.66
C HIS A 99 -14.98 1.22 11.64
N ARG A 100 -15.66 2.37 11.69
CA ARG A 100 -17.12 2.44 11.66
C ARG A 100 -17.66 1.82 10.37
N LYS A 101 -18.35 0.68 10.52
CA LYS A 101 -19.02 -0.01 9.42
C LYS A 101 -20.39 0.62 9.16
N ALA A 102 -20.81 0.64 7.90
CA ALA A 102 -22.19 0.99 7.59
C ALA A 102 -23.15 -0.08 8.07
N LEU A 103 -24.34 0.35 8.51
CA LEU A 103 -25.44 -0.57 8.73
C LEU A 103 -25.80 -1.25 7.39
N PRO A 104 -26.37 -2.47 7.41
CA PRO A 104 -26.68 -3.23 6.19
C PRO A 104 -27.56 -2.47 5.17
N SER A 105 -28.32 -1.47 5.63
CA SER A 105 -29.20 -0.62 4.81
C SER A 105 -28.57 0.69 4.34
N GLY A 106 -27.36 1.03 4.81
CA GLY A 106 -26.70 2.31 4.52
C GLY A 106 -25.67 2.24 3.40
N MET A 107 -25.53 3.33 2.64
CA MET A 107 -24.43 3.48 1.68
C MET A 107 -23.11 3.66 2.44
N GLU A 108 -22.12 2.79 2.19
CA GLU A 108 -20.84 2.81 2.89
C GLU A 108 -20.10 4.16 2.80
N GLY A 109 -20.24 4.85 1.67
CA GLY A 109 -19.66 6.18 1.46
C GLY A 109 -20.15 7.24 2.44
N ASP A 110 -21.45 7.23 2.79
CA ASP A 110 -22.04 8.23 3.69
C ASP A 110 -21.48 8.11 5.10
N VAL A 111 -21.26 6.88 5.56
CA VAL A 111 -20.70 6.62 6.88
C VAL A 111 -19.24 7.07 6.97
N ARG A 112 -18.45 6.86 5.92
CA ARG A 112 -17.06 7.34 5.86
C ARG A 112 -16.99 8.86 5.84
N HIS A 113 -17.83 9.52 5.04
CA HIS A 113 -17.92 10.98 5.02
C HIS A 113 -18.33 11.56 6.37
N LYS A 114 -19.34 10.97 7.02
CA LYS A 114 -19.75 11.39 8.37
C LYS A 114 -18.61 11.21 9.37
N SER A 115 -17.93 10.06 9.34
CA SER A 115 -16.83 9.75 10.25
C SER A 115 -15.65 10.72 10.09
N ALA A 116 -15.32 11.13 8.85
CA ALA A 116 -14.31 12.14 8.60
C ALA A 116 -14.72 13.54 9.11
N SER A 117 -15.98 13.93 8.94
CA SER A 117 -16.50 15.19 9.48
C SER A 117 -16.50 15.21 11.01
N ASP A 118 -16.93 14.11 11.64
CA ASP A 118 -16.91 13.93 13.09
C ASP A 118 -15.45 13.97 13.60
N ALA A 119 -14.51 13.31 12.92
CA ALA A 119 -13.09 13.35 13.27
C ALA A 119 -12.52 14.78 13.22
N ARG A 120 -12.87 15.56 12.21
CA ARG A 120 -12.46 16.97 12.13
C ARG A 120 -13.02 17.81 13.28
N LEU A 121 -14.27 17.57 13.69
CA LEU A 121 -14.87 18.25 14.84
C LEU A 121 -14.12 17.89 16.14
N ILE A 122 -13.95 16.59 16.39
CA ILE A 122 -13.24 16.07 17.56
C ILE A 122 -11.81 16.59 17.62
N TRP A 123 -11.11 16.68 16.49
CA TRP A 123 -9.77 17.26 16.43
C TRP A 123 -9.73 18.72 16.90
N ARG A 124 -10.71 19.55 16.50
CA ARG A 124 -10.79 20.95 16.97
C ARG A 124 -11.15 21.04 18.46
N GLN A 125 -12.00 20.14 18.96
CA GLN A 125 -12.30 20.03 20.38
C GLN A 125 -11.05 19.66 21.17
N MET A 126 -10.32 18.63 20.70
CA MET A 126 -9.07 18.17 21.27
C MET A 126 -8.02 19.29 21.38
N LEU A 127 -7.79 20.06 20.31
CA LEU A 127 -6.83 21.17 20.36
C LEU A 127 -7.19 22.22 21.42
N ARG A 128 -8.49 22.49 21.62
CA ARG A 128 -8.96 23.38 22.69
C ARG A 128 -8.73 22.78 24.08
N THR A 129 -8.96 21.48 24.24
CA THR A 129 -8.69 20.76 25.49
C THR A 129 -7.20 20.76 25.80
N PHE A 130 -6.35 20.44 24.82
CA PHE A 130 -4.90 20.36 24.96
C PHE A 130 -4.28 21.71 25.28
N ALA A 131 -4.79 22.80 24.70
CA ALA A 131 -4.38 24.15 25.07
C ALA A 131 -4.67 24.49 26.55
N LYS A 132 -5.70 23.87 27.16
CA LYS A 132 -6.03 24.06 28.58
C LYS A 132 -5.26 23.13 29.51
N THR A 133 -5.07 21.88 29.10
CA THR A 133 -4.46 20.83 29.94
C THR A 133 -2.95 20.72 29.78
N GLY A 134 -2.37 21.31 28.72
CA GLY A 134 -0.96 21.17 28.37
C GLY A 134 -0.60 19.82 27.74
N TYR A 135 -1.59 19.03 27.31
CA TYR A 135 -1.32 17.81 26.55
C TYR A 135 -0.84 18.11 25.14
N GLU A 136 -0.07 17.19 24.56
CA GLU A 136 0.39 17.25 23.18
C GLU A 136 -0.17 16.09 22.36
N ALA A 137 -0.32 16.31 21.06
CA ALA A 137 -0.71 15.25 20.14
C ALA A 137 0.50 14.33 19.90
N ASP A 138 0.26 13.01 19.90
CA ASP A 138 1.26 12.01 19.56
C ASP A 138 1.06 11.46 18.13
N ALA A 139 2.06 10.72 17.65
CA ALA A 139 2.03 10.17 16.29
C ALA A 139 0.92 9.13 16.08
N ILE A 140 0.50 8.39 17.11
CA ILE A 140 -0.53 7.35 17.01
C ILE A 140 -1.90 8.01 16.80
N LEU A 141 -2.18 9.07 17.56
CA LEU A 141 -3.39 9.88 17.42
C LEU A 141 -3.47 10.47 16.01
N ILE A 142 -2.38 11.07 15.51
CA ILE A 142 -2.30 11.62 14.16
C ILE A 142 -2.52 10.54 13.10
N THR A 143 -1.94 9.35 13.29
CA THR A 143 -2.13 8.19 12.40
C THR A 143 -3.61 7.88 12.20
N HIS A 144 -4.36 7.74 13.31
CA HIS A 144 -5.79 7.41 13.24
C HIS A 144 -6.62 8.55 12.65
N LEU A 145 -6.28 9.81 12.97
CA LEU A 145 -6.95 10.97 12.42
C LEU A 145 -6.78 11.05 10.90
N ILE A 146 -5.55 10.95 10.40
CA ILE A 146 -5.24 10.97 8.96
C ILE A 146 -6.00 9.84 8.24
N PHE A 147 -6.03 8.65 8.83
CA PHE A 147 -6.74 7.52 8.25
C PHE A 147 -8.26 7.72 8.18
N CYS A 148 -8.87 8.40 9.16
CA CYS A 148 -10.28 8.82 9.08
C CYS A 148 -10.50 9.82 7.94
N LEU A 149 -9.68 10.86 7.89
CA LEU A 149 -9.82 11.95 6.93
C LEU A 149 -9.52 11.53 5.49
N SER A 150 -8.61 10.57 5.28
CA SER A 150 -8.26 10.06 3.95
C SER A 150 -9.44 9.42 3.22
N ARG A 151 -10.39 8.87 3.97
CA ARG A 151 -11.64 8.26 3.48
C ARG A 151 -12.81 9.23 3.39
N GLY A 152 -12.59 10.49 3.79
CA GLY A 152 -13.58 11.56 3.76
C GLY A 152 -13.75 12.18 2.38
N ARG A 153 -14.39 13.36 2.37
CA ARG A 153 -14.55 14.17 1.15
C ARG A 153 -13.21 14.84 0.79
N PRO A 154 -13.05 15.38 -0.44
CA PRO A 154 -11.83 16.11 -0.81
C PRO A 154 -11.43 17.21 0.18
N ALA A 155 -12.41 17.94 0.74
CA ALA A 155 -12.14 18.96 1.76
C ALA A 155 -11.55 18.40 3.08
N ASP A 156 -11.91 17.16 3.45
CA ASP A 156 -11.36 16.49 4.63
C ASP A 156 -9.95 15.96 4.36
N GLN A 157 -9.70 15.47 3.14
CA GLN A 157 -8.36 15.07 2.69
C GLN A 157 -7.40 16.25 2.65
N LEU A 158 -7.84 17.41 2.16
CA LEU A 158 -7.05 18.65 2.20
C LEU A 158 -6.73 19.06 3.64
N PHE A 159 -7.71 18.99 4.54
CA PHE A 159 -7.47 19.23 5.96
C PHE A 159 -6.46 18.24 6.56
N ALA A 160 -6.45 16.98 6.09
CA ALA A 160 -5.42 16.01 6.50
C ALA A 160 -4.02 16.41 6.00
N PHE A 161 -3.89 16.95 4.79
CA PHE A 161 -2.61 17.48 4.30
C PHE A 161 -2.11 18.67 5.11
N ASP A 162 -3.00 19.56 5.55
CA ASP A 162 -2.64 20.65 6.46
C ASP A 162 -2.06 20.08 7.77
N ILE A 163 -2.69 19.04 8.34
CA ILE A 163 -2.16 18.35 9.54
C ILE A 163 -0.79 17.70 9.26
N VAL A 164 -0.63 17.02 8.13
CA VAL A 164 0.64 16.39 7.73
C VAL A 164 1.77 17.40 7.67
N ARG A 165 1.53 18.55 7.05
CA ARG A 165 2.52 19.63 6.97
C ARG A 165 2.82 20.21 8.35
N ASP A 166 1.77 20.63 9.07
CA ASP A 166 1.91 21.42 10.28
C ASP A 166 2.36 20.61 11.51
N TYR A 167 2.14 19.30 11.52
CA TYR A 167 2.50 18.41 12.65
C TYR A 167 3.61 17.41 12.32
N LEU A 168 3.73 16.93 11.08
CA LEU A 168 4.72 15.93 10.69
C LEU A 168 5.86 16.49 9.82
N GLY A 169 5.79 17.77 9.43
CA GLY A 169 6.86 18.45 8.68
C GLY A 169 7.12 17.85 7.29
N LEU A 170 6.11 17.23 6.67
CA LEU A 170 6.17 16.80 5.26
C LEU A 170 5.55 17.90 4.39
N VAL A 171 6.35 18.46 3.50
CA VAL A 171 5.99 19.62 2.67
C VAL A 171 5.94 19.22 1.20
N PRO A 172 4.98 19.73 0.41
CA PRO A 172 4.94 19.46 -1.02
C PRO A 172 6.13 20.13 -1.75
N PRO A 173 6.43 19.71 -2.99
CA PRO A 173 7.51 20.29 -3.77
C PRO A 173 7.36 21.82 -3.94
N GLY A 174 8.44 22.56 -3.69
CA GLY A 174 8.46 24.03 -3.84
C GLY A 174 8.03 24.82 -2.60
N GLU A 175 7.49 24.16 -1.57
CA GLU A 175 7.22 24.82 -0.29
C GLU A 175 8.46 24.81 0.64
N PRO A 176 8.63 25.84 1.49
CA PRO A 176 9.71 25.87 2.46
C PRO A 176 9.53 24.76 3.51
N ALA A 177 10.63 24.17 3.96
CA ALA A 177 10.61 23.15 5.01
C ALA A 177 9.97 23.69 6.30
N VAL A 178 9.04 22.92 6.88
CA VAL A 178 8.38 23.22 8.15
C VAL A 178 8.94 22.30 9.22
N GLN A 179 9.29 22.85 10.39
CA GLN A 179 9.75 22.05 11.52
C GLN A 179 8.61 21.16 12.02
N SER A 180 8.87 19.85 12.12
CA SER A 180 7.91 18.91 12.65
C SER A 180 7.61 19.19 14.13
N LYS A 181 6.32 19.21 14.50
CA LYS A 181 5.90 19.32 15.90
C LYS A 181 5.94 17.98 16.62
N ILE A 182 5.76 16.89 15.87
CA ILE A 182 5.73 15.53 16.38
C ILE A 182 6.80 14.72 15.66
N PRO A 183 7.62 13.92 16.36
CA PRO A 183 8.53 13.00 15.70
C PRO A 183 7.79 12.07 14.73
N MET A 184 8.33 11.88 13.52
CA MET A 184 7.74 10.96 12.56
C MET A 184 7.75 9.54 13.14
N HIS A 185 6.68 8.78 12.87
CA HIS A 185 6.56 7.38 13.27
C HIS A 185 6.22 6.54 12.04
N PRO A 186 6.72 5.30 11.88
CA PRO A 186 6.48 4.51 10.66
C PRO A 186 4.99 4.32 10.33
N TYR A 187 4.15 4.07 11.35
CA TYR A 187 2.70 3.97 11.16
C TYR A 187 2.05 5.28 10.68
N ALA A 188 2.47 6.43 11.22
CA ALA A 188 1.97 7.73 10.79
C ALA A 188 2.36 7.96 9.33
N PHE A 189 3.60 7.65 8.96
CA PHE A 189 4.08 7.81 7.61
C PHE A 189 3.31 6.94 6.61
N VAL A 190 3.06 5.66 6.92
CA VAL A 190 2.19 4.81 6.10
C VAL A 190 0.81 5.43 5.91
N SER A 191 0.19 5.98 6.96
CA SER A 191 -1.10 6.66 6.84
C SER A 191 -1.06 7.91 5.97
N VAL A 192 0.06 8.65 5.95
CA VAL A 192 0.28 9.75 5.00
C VAL A 192 0.32 9.25 3.56
N LEU A 193 1.04 8.17 3.29
CA LEU A 193 1.11 7.59 1.95
C LEU A 193 -0.25 7.02 1.51
N GLU A 194 -0.99 6.38 2.42
CA GLU A 194 -2.36 5.93 2.18
C GLU A 194 -3.32 7.11 1.92
N LEU A 195 -3.15 8.26 2.59
CA LEU A 195 -3.86 9.50 2.28
C LEU A 195 -3.56 9.97 0.85
N CYS A 196 -2.30 9.95 0.42
CA CYS A 196 -1.92 10.30 -0.95
C CYS A 196 -2.59 9.36 -1.97
N MET A 197 -2.59 8.06 -1.70
CA MET A 197 -3.25 7.06 -2.56
C MET A 197 -4.77 7.26 -2.62
N ALA A 198 -5.42 7.51 -1.48
CA ALA A 198 -6.87 7.71 -1.39
C ALA A 198 -7.32 9.00 -2.09
N SER A 199 -6.49 10.04 -2.04
CA SER A 199 -6.71 11.31 -2.74
C SER A 199 -6.19 11.32 -4.18
N LYS A 200 -5.66 10.19 -4.67
CA LYS A 200 -5.02 10.05 -6.00
C LYS A 200 -3.87 11.01 -6.27
N LYS A 201 -3.21 11.53 -5.23
CA LYS A 201 -2.01 12.39 -5.32
C LYS A 201 -0.74 11.53 -5.40
N TYR A 202 -0.59 10.76 -6.46
CA TYR A 202 0.51 9.79 -6.59
C TYR A 202 1.89 10.46 -6.62
N ALA A 203 2.02 11.60 -7.29
CA ALA A 203 3.27 12.37 -7.30
C ALA A 203 3.71 12.78 -5.90
N LEU A 204 2.77 13.21 -5.06
CA LEU A 204 3.04 13.59 -3.67
C LEU A 204 3.42 12.37 -2.81
N CYS A 205 2.80 11.23 -3.03
CA CYS A 205 3.16 9.96 -2.38
C CYS A 205 4.64 9.60 -2.63
N ILE A 206 5.07 9.70 -3.89
CA ILE A 206 6.45 9.44 -4.31
C ILE A 206 7.39 10.46 -3.69
N HIS A 207 7.04 11.75 -3.76
CA HIS A 207 7.83 12.83 -3.18
C HIS A 207 8.09 12.64 -1.69
N TYR A 208 7.04 12.38 -0.90
CA TYR A 208 7.18 12.14 0.54
C TYR A 208 8.02 10.89 0.85
N THR A 209 7.93 9.87 -0.01
CA THR A 209 8.79 8.67 0.13
C THR A 209 10.25 9.01 -0.09
N LEU A 210 10.59 9.70 -1.18
CA LEU A 210 11.97 10.11 -1.47
C LEU A 210 12.52 11.05 -0.39
N GLN A 211 11.71 12.03 0.04
CA GLN A 211 12.08 12.94 1.14
C GLN A 211 12.40 12.17 2.44
N MET A 212 11.62 11.14 2.78
CA MET A 212 11.87 10.33 3.97
C MET A 212 13.08 9.40 3.80
N MET A 213 13.32 8.86 2.61
CA MET A 213 14.52 8.06 2.31
C MET A 213 15.80 8.89 2.50
N GLU A 214 15.76 10.18 2.20
CA GLU A 214 16.90 11.10 2.38
C GLU A 214 17.03 11.60 3.83
N ARG A 215 15.93 11.98 4.47
CA ARG A 215 15.95 12.66 5.79
C ARG A 215 16.05 11.70 6.97
N GLU A 216 15.26 10.64 6.95
CA GLU A 216 15.02 9.71 8.08
C GLU A 216 14.79 8.27 7.53
N PRO A 217 15.82 7.64 6.92
CA PRO A 217 15.70 6.32 6.29
C PRO A 217 15.23 5.22 7.26
N GLU A 218 15.40 5.42 8.56
CA GLU A 218 14.90 4.54 9.61
C GLU A 218 13.37 4.44 9.67
N MET A 219 12.65 5.43 9.14
CA MET A 219 11.19 5.46 9.08
C MET A 219 10.62 4.73 7.85
N VAL A 220 11.47 4.42 6.87
CA VAL A 220 11.10 3.76 5.62
C VAL A 220 11.28 2.26 5.77
N ASP A 221 10.22 1.50 5.54
CA ASP A 221 10.21 0.04 5.55
C ASP A 221 9.65 -0.54 4.23
N ALA A 222 9.61 -1.87 4.14
CA ALA A 222 9.03 -2.56 2.98
C ALA A 222 7.58 -2.15 2.72
N ARG A 223 6.77 -1.88 3.76
CA ARG A 223 5.36 -1.49 3.61
C ARG A 223 5.25 -0.08 3.01
N THR A 224 6.05 0.88 3.46
CA THR A 224 6.05 2.24 2.90
C THR A 224 6.49 2.24 1.44
N CYS A 225 7.55 1.50 1.12
CA CYS A 225 8.03 1.36 -0.25
C CYS A 225 7.02 0.66 -1.16
N GLU A 226 6.28 -0.34 -0.65
CA GLU A 226 5.21 -0.97 -1.43
C GLU A 226 4.12 0.04 -1.81
N VAL A 227 3.73 0.95 -0.90
CA VAL A 227 2.75 2.00 -1.22
C VAL A 227 3.30 2.98 -2.26
N ALA A 228 4.56 3.38 -2.15
CA ALA A 228 5.22 4.25 -3.12
C ALA A 228 5.32 3.61 -4.52
N LEU A 229 5.67 2.32 -4.59
CA LEU A 229 5.73 1.58 -5.85
C LEU A 229 4.35 1.40 -6.48
N ARG A 230 3.29 1.22 -5.67
CA ARG A 230 1.91 1.26 -6.20
C ARG A 230 1.55 2.65 -6.74
N ALA A 231 2.03 3.73 -6.11
CA ALA A 231 1.84 5.08 -6.62
C ALA A 231 2.56 5.29 -7.96
N LEU A 232 3.81 4.81 -8.09
CA LEU A 232 4.54 4.78 -9.36
C LEU A 232 3.82 3.95 -10.42
N ALA A 233 3.26 2.80 -10.07
CA ALA A 233 2.49 1.97 -11.00
C ALA A 233 1.22 2.69 -11.47
N SER A 234 0.53 3.38 -10.57
CA SER A 234 -0.62 4.22 -10.95
C SER A 234 -0.20 5.41 -11.83
N ARG A 235 0.95 6.04 -11.56
CA ARG A 235 1.46 7.16 -12.35
C ARG A 235 1.96 6.74 -13.74
N SER A 236 2.71 5.64 -13.84
CA SER A 236 3.17 5.09 -15.14
C SER A 236 2.02 4.68 -16.06
N SER A 237 0.84 4.38 -15.52
CA SER A 237 -0.36 4.18 -16.34
C SER A 237 -0.78 5.42 -17.14
N MET A 238 -0.21 6.60 -16.82
CA MET A 238 -0.39 7.85 -17.54
C MET A 238 0.58 8.04 -18.72
N GLY A 239 1.50 7.09 -18.96
CA GLY A 239 2.36 7.06 -20.16
C GLY A 239 3.73 7.72 -20.01
N THR A 240 4.18 8.00 -18.79
CA THR A 240 5.52 8.48 -18.50
C THR A 240 6.51 7.33 -18.35
N MET A 241 7.76 7.54 -18.78
CA MET A 241 8.81 6.50 -18.84
C MET A 241 9.82 6.57 -17.69
N ALA A 242 9.87 7.68 -16.94
CA ALA A 242 10.88 7.90 -15.91
C ALA A 242 10.64 7.06 -14.65
N GLU A 243 9.41 6.59 -14.44
CA GLU A 243 8.97 5.92 -13.22
C GLU A 243 9.66 4.57 -13.00
N ALA A 244 10.07 3.89 -14.06
CA ALA A 244 10.75 2.59 -13.95
C ALA A 244 12.09 2.72 -13.21
N SER A 245 12.91 3.71 -13.59
CA SER A 245 14.18 4.01 -12.90
C SER A 245 13.98 4.28 -11.41
N GLN A 246 12.99 5.10 -11.04
CA GLN A 246 12.65 5.39 -9.64
C GLN A 246 12.16 4.14 -8.89
N ALA A 247 11.40 3.27 -9.56
CA ALA A 247 10.95 2.02 -8.96
C ALA A 247 12.13 1.11 -8.62
N LEU A 248 13.13 1.03 -9.50
CA LEU A 248 14.38 0.31 -9.24
C LEU A 248 15.17 0.94 -8.09
N GLU A 249 15.32 2.27 -8.05
CA GLU A 249 16.01 2.98 -6.96
C GLU A 249 15.40 2.66 -5.58
N ILE A 250 14.07 2.60 -5.48
CA ILE A 250 13.37 2.23 -4.24
C ILE A 250 13.67 0.78 -3.83
N VAL A 251 13.69 -0.15 -4.78
CA VAL A 251 14.02 -1.57 -4.50
C VAL A 251 15.48 -1.72 -4.08
N GLU A 252 16.39 -1.04 -4.76
CA GLU A 252 17.81 -1.04 -4.43
C GLU A 252 18.09 -0.39 -3.07
N PHE A 253 17.36 0.68 -2.71
CA PHE A 253 17.40 1.27 -1.37
C PHE A 253 17.01 0.24 -0.31
N LEU A 254 15.89 -0.47 -0.46
CA LEU A 254 15.47 -1.49 0.51
C LEU A 254 16.53 -2.58 0.69
N LEU A 255 17.12 -3.07 -0.40
CA LEU A 255 18.17 -4.09 -0.33
C LEU A 255 19.44 -3.56 0.35
N ARG A 256 19.83 -2.31 0.06
CA ARG A 256 20.97 -1.65 0.70
C ARG A 256 20.73 -1.48 2.20
N GLU A 257 19.58 -0.92 2.59
CA GLU A 257 19.22 -0.71 3.99
C GLU A 257 19.08 -2.03 4.76
N ALA A 258 18.51 -3.07 4.13
CA ALA A 258 18.42 -4.40 4.74
C ALA A 258 19.79 -5.03 5.00
N ALA A 259 20.77 -4.77 4.12
CA ALA A 259 22.14 -5.25 4.29
C ALA A 259 22.90 -4.49 5.39
N LEU A 260 22.63 -3.18 5.55
CA LEU A 260 23.24 -2.35 6.58
C LEU A 260 22.60 -2.57 7.96
N SER A 261 21.30 -2.84 8.02
CA SER A 261 20.52 -2.92 9.25
C SER A 261 20.41 -4.33 9.83
N LYS A 262 21.23 -4.63 10.86
CA LYS A 262 21.17 -5.93 11.57
C LYS A 262 19.81 -6.24 12.22
N HIS A 263 19.14 -5.21 12.78
CA HIS A 263 17.91 -5.39 13.56
C HIS A 263 16.61 -5.24 12.73
N ARG A 264 16.69 -4.61 11.55
CA ARG A 264 15.54 -4.28 10.70
C ARG A 264 15.52 -5.05 9.37
N SER A 265 16.49 -5.93 9.13
CA SER A 265 16.60 -6.68 7.87
C SER A 265 15.29 -7.34 7.44
N ALA A 266 14.54 -7.95 8.38
CA ALA A 266 13.25 -8.58 8.09
C ALA A 266 12.14 -7.60 7.69
N GLN A 267 12.17 -6.35 8.20
CA GLN A 267 11.19 -5.31 7.86
C GLN A 267 11.52 -4.60 6.54
N LEU A 268 12.79 -4.65 6.14
CA LEU A 268 13.32 -4.00 4.94
C LEU A 268 13.38 -4.95 3.74
N TRP A 269 13.43 -6.26 3.96
CA TRP A 269 13.56 -7.23 2.88
C TRP A 269 12.39 -7.13 1.89
N PRO A 270 12.66 -6.91 0.58
CA PRO A 270 11.62 -6.83 -0.42
C PRO A 270 10.77 -8.11 -0.49
N THR A 271 9.46 -7.96 -0.34
CA THR A 271 8.48 -9.03 -0.52
C THR A 271 8.18 -9.23 -2.01
N PRO A 272 7.60 -10.39 -2.42
CA PRO A 272 7.15 -10.58 -3.80
C PRO A 272 6.17 -9.48 -4.29
N SER A 273 5.37 -8.88 -3.40
CA SER A 273 4.48 -7.76 -3.74
C SER A 273 5.23 -6.50 -4.17
N ILE A 274 6.40 -6.22 -3.60
CA ILE A 274 7.25 -5.07 -3.92
C ILE A 274 7.81 -5.23 -5.33
N TYR A 275 8.40 -6.39 -5.62
CA TYR A 275 8.90 -6.70 -6.97
C TYR A 275 7.79 -6.66 -8.02
N ARG A 276 6.60 -7.18 -7.69
CA ARG A 276 5.43 -7.11 -8.57
C ARG A 276 5.04 -5.67 -8.88
N ALA A 277 5.01 -4.80 -7.87
CA ALA A 277 4.70 -3.39 -8.08
C ALA A 277 5.75 -2.71 -8.96
N ALA A 278 7.04 -2.96 -8.73
CA ALA A 278 8.13 -2.42 -9.54
C ALA A 278 8.11 -2.93 -11.00
N LEU A 279 7.91 -4.24 -11.22
CA LEU A 279 7.77 -4.82 -12.56
C LEU A 279 6.52 -4.32 -13.29
N ALA A 280 5.45 -4.01 -12.56
CA ALA A 280 4.26 -3.40 -13.17
C ALA A 280 4.55 -1.99 -13.70
N VAL A 281 5.40 -1.21 -13.02
CA VAL A 281 5.88 0.08 -13.54
C VAL A 281 6.65 -0.11 -14.84
N CYS A 282 7.59 -1.07 -14.88
CA CYS A 282 8.38 -1.38 -16.06
C CYS A 282 7.49 -1.81 -17.24
N TRP A 283 6.50 -2.67 -16.98
CA TRP A 283 5.56 -3.13 -18.00
C TRP A 283 4.80 -1.96 -18.65
N ARG A 284 4.33 -0.98 -17.86
CA ARG A 284 3.57 0.16 -18.39
C ARG A 284 4.40 1.01 -19.37
N GLY A 285 5.70 1.13 -19.12
CA GLY A 285 6.63 1.85 -20.00
C GLY A 285 7.31 0.97 -21.07
N GLY A 286 7.19 -0.36 -20.98
CA GLY A 286 8.01 -1.26 -21.80
C GLY A 286 9.51 -1.17 -21.50
N ASP A 287 9.89 -0.69 -20.31
CA ASP A 287 11.28 -0.52 -19.90
C ASP A 287 11.91 -1.87 -19.54
N TRP A 288 12.52 -2.49 -20.56
CA TRP A 288 13.16 -3.79 -20.44
C TRP A 288 14.47 -3.75 -19.64
N VAL A 289 15.23 -2.65 -19.71
CA VAL A 289 16.52 -2.52 -19.01
C VAL A 289 16.29 -2.54 -17.50
N THR A 290 15.32 -1.76 -17.02
CA THR A 290 14.95 -1.79 -15.61
C THR A 290 14.36 -3.15 -15.21
N ALA A 291 13.53 -3.76 -16.06
CA ALA A 291 12.91 -5.05 -15.75
C ALA A 291 13.91 -6.21 -15.64
N THR A 292 14.93 -6.25 -16.49
CA THR A 292 16.03 -7.23 -16.41
C THR A 292 16.86 -7.02 -15.17
N ARG A 293 17.14 -5.77 -14.79
CA ARG A 293 17.79 -5.47 -13.51
C ARG A 293 16.97 -5.94 -12.31
N LEU A 294 15.65 -5.74 -12.31
CA LEU A 294 14.78 -6.29 -11.27
C LEU A 294 14.79 -7.83 -11.26
N PHE A 295 14.82 -8.47 -12.42
CA PHE A 295 14.97 -9.93 -12.54
C PHE A 295 16.25 -10.42 -11.85
N GLU A 296 17.38 -9.73 -12.04
CA GLU A 296 18.65 -10.05 -11.37
C GLU A 296 18.56 -9.89 -9.85
N LEU A 297 17.90 -8.83 -9.38
CA LEU A 297 17.75 -8.59 -7.93
C LEU A 297 16.89 -9.68 -7.26
N ILE A 298 15.84 -10.14 -7.95
CA ILE A 298 14.93 -11.20 -7.48
C ILE A 298 15.65 -12.56 -7.46
N THR A 299 16.20 -12.94 -8.62
CA THR A 299 16.69 -14.31 -8.88
C THR A 299 18.16 -14.51 -8.53
N ARG A 300 18.94 -13.43 -8.47
CA ARG A 300 20.41 -13.42 -8.43
C ARG A 300 21.07 -14.06 -9.65
N ILE A 301 20.35 -14.17 -10.76
CA ILE A 301 20.85 -14.66 -12.04
C ILE A 301 21.10 -13.46 -12.95
N ASP A 302 22.27 -13.43 -13.57
CA ASP A 302 22.66 -12.40 -14.55
C ASP A 302 21.77 -12.45 -15.79
N ALA A 303 21.11 -11.32 -16.10
CA ALA A 303 20.20 -11.23 -17.24
C ALA A 303 20.95 -11.35 -18.58
N ASP A 304 22.22 -10.94 -18.63
CA ASP A 304 23.03 -10.95 -19.85
C ASP A 304 23.36 -12.37 -20.32
N SER A 305 23.33 -13.34 -19.40
CA SER A 305 23.47 -14.76 -19.72
C SER A 305 22.36 -15.32 -20.62
N PHE A 306 21.28 -14.55 -20.83
CA PHE A 306 20.14 -14.88 -21.69
C PHE A 306 20.12 -14.10 -23.02
N LEU A 307 21.14 -13.29 -23.31
CA LEU A 307 21.27 -12.61 -24.61
C LEU A 307 21.45 -13.62 -25.75
N ASP A 308 21.25 -13.15 -26.98
CA ASP A 308 21.39 -13.99 -28.17
C ASP A 308 22.81 -14.57 -28.30
N GLY A 309 22.89 -15.85 -28.67
CA GLY A 309 24.15 -16.59 -28.75
C GLY A 309 24.76 -16.97 -27.39
N GLN A 310 24.21 -16.53 -26.27
CA GLN A 310 24.67 -16.92 -24.94
C GLN A 310 24.02 -18.23 -24.49
N THR A 311 24.77 -19.01 -23.72
CA THR A 311 24.23 -20.17 -23.01
C THR A 311 24.04 -19.75 -21.55
N PRO A 312 22.82 -19.80 -21.00
CA PRO A 312 22.60 -19.40 -19.63
C PRO A 312 23.42 -20.26 -18.68
N ALA A 313 24.05 -19.62 -17.70
CA ALA A 313 24.80 -20.30 -16.67
C ALA A 313 23.87 -21.27 -15.92
N LYS A 314 24.40 -22.44 -15.54
CA LYS A 314 23.64 -23.41 -14.74
C LYS A 314 23.15 -22.70 -13.46
N PRO A 315 21.87 -22.85 -13.06
CA PRO A 315 21.35 -22.12 -11.92
C PRO A 315 22.21 -22.43 -10.69
N PRO A 316 22.59 -21.41 -9.91
CA PRO A 316 23.32 -21.65 -8.66
C PRO A 316 22.48 -22.59 -7.80
N SER A 317 23.10 -23.67 -7.31
CA SER A 317 22.43 -24.64 -6.47
C SER A 317 21.87 -23.95 -5.22
N ALA A 318 20.55 -23.80 -5.17
CA ALA A 318 19.75 -23.45 -4.01
C ALA A 318 20.35 -22.38 -3.08
N ARG A 319 20.21 -21.10 -3.43
CA ARG A 319 20.18 -20.04 -2.42
C ARG A 319 18.75 -19.53 -2.24
N PRO A 320 18.31 -19.27 -1.00
CA PRO A 320 16.99 -18.76 -0.70
C PRO A 320 16.91 -17.27 -1.09
N GLY A 321 16.81 -16.99 -2.40
CA GLY A 321 16.26 -15.73 -2.90
C GLY A 321 14.73 -15.76 -2.83
N ALA A 322 14.08 -14.59 -2.93
CA ALA A 322 12.66 -14.58 -3.21
C ALA A 322 12.45 -15.25 -4.56
N ALA A 323 11.83 -16.44 -4.58
CA ALA A 323 11.59 -17.16 -5.82
C ALA A 323 10.77 -16.27 -6.76
N MET A 324 11.23 -16.16 -8.01
CA MET A 324 10.44 -15.57 -9.09
C MET A 324 9.13 -16.37 -9.21
N ASP A 325 8.00 -15.74 -8.92
CA ASP A 325 6.68 -16.38 -9.00
C ASP A 325 6.02 -16.11 -10.37
N VAL A 326 4.93 -16.85 -10.67
CA VAL A 326 4.16 -16.62 -11.90
C VAL A 326 3.66 -15.18 -12.06
N SER A 327 3.43 -14.45 -10.96
CA SER A 327 2.94 -13.07 -11.02
C SER A 327 4.00 -12.09 -11.49
N ASN A 328 5.22 -12.22 -10.99
CA ASN A 328 6.37 -11.43 -11.42
C ASN A 328 6.77 -11.80 -12.84
N MET A 329 6.80 -13.10 -13.17
CA MET A 329 7.10 -13.55 -14.53
C MET A 329 6.05 -13.09 -15.55
N SER A 330 4.76 -13.07 -15.17
CA SER A 330 3.69 -12.49 -15.99
C SER A 330 4.00 -11.04 -16.40
N LEU A 331 4.45 -10.23 -15.44
CA LEU A 331 4.79 -8.83 -15.69
C LEU A 331 6.07 -8.69 -16.51
N LEU A 332 7.06 -9.56 -16.31
CA LEU A 332 8.29 -9.58 -17.11
C LEU A 332 7.98 -9.90 -18.59
N VAL A 333 7.22 -10.96 -18.86
CA VAL A 333 6.76 -11.32 -20.22
C VAL A 333 5.99 -10.17 -20.89
N ARG A 334 5.13 -9.50 -20.12
CA ARG A 334 4.37 -8.35 -20.61
C ARG A 334 5.26 -7.14 -20.89
N THR A 335 6.30 -6.93 -20.10
CA THR A 335 7.30 -5.87 -20.34
C THR A 335 8.06 -6.13 -21.64
N ALA A 336 8.51 -7.37 -21.85
CA ALA A 336 9.16 -7.77 -23.10
C ALA A 336 8.28 -7.52 -24.32
N LEU A 337 7.00 -7.93 -24.25
CA LEU A 337 6.00 -7.64 -25.27
C LEU A 337 5.79 -6.13 -25.49
N ALA A 338 5.64 -5.37 -24.41
CA ALA A 338 5.39 -3.94 -24.46
C ALA A 338 6.57 -3.15 -25.03
N SER A 339 7.79 -3.63 -24.87
CA SER A 339 8.99 -3.00 -25.43
C SER A 339 9.01 -3.01 -26.97
N GLY A 340 8.30 -3.94 -27.61
CA GLY A 340 8.27 -4.08 -29.08
C GLY A 340 9.58 -4.56 -29.71
N VAL A 341 10.65 -4.77 -28.93
CA VAL A 341 11.97 -5.16 -29.43
C VAL A 341 12.10 -6.69 -29.47
N PRO A 342 12.34 -7.31 -30.64
CA PRO A 342 12.44 -8.77 -30.76
C PRO A 342 13.53 -9.41 -29.91
N ALA A 343 14.69 -8.76 -29.76
CA ALA A 343 15.78 -9.22 -28.89
C ALA A 343 15.34 -9.36 -27.43
N HIS A 344 14.60 -8.38 -26.89
CA HIS A 344 14.05 -8.44 -25.53
C HIS A 344 13.08 -9.61 -25.37
N MET A 345 12.26 -9.86 -26.39
CA MET A 345 11.31 -10.97 -26.38
C MET A 345 12.01 -12.33 -26.35
N ARG A 346 13.08 -12.52 -27.12
CA ARG A 346 13.89 -13.75 -27.11
C ARG A 346 14.62 -13.93 -25.78
N GLN A 347 15.24 -12.87 -25.25
CA GLN A 347 15.88 -12.90 -23.93
C GLN A 347 14.88 -13.33 -22.84
N CYS A 348 13.67 -12.76 -22.87
CA CYS A 348 12.60 -13.13 -21.94
C CYS A 348 12.19 -14.62 -22.08
N LEU A 349 12.08 -15.16 -23.29
CA LEU A 349 11.76 -16.58 -23.49
C LEU A 349 12.85 -17.50 -22.94
N ARG A 350 14.13 -17.14 -23.05
CA ARG A 350 15.23 -17.90 -22.43
C ARG A 350 15.17 -17.84 -20.90
N MET A 351 14.80 -16.69 -20.33
CA MET A 351 14.54 -16.57 -18.88
C MET A 351 13.38 -17.46 -18.46
N VAL A 352 12.27 -17.48 -19.21
CA VAL A 352 11.10 -18.36 -18.93
C VAL A 352 11.48 -19.84 -18.97
N ASP A 353 12.20 -20.28 -20.01
CA ASP A 353 12.69 -21.65 -20.17
C ASP A 353 13.59 -22.07 -18.99
N HIS A 354 14.39 -21.13 -18.48
CA HIS A 354 15.31 -21.37 -17.37
C HIS A 354 14.65 -21.43 -16.00
N ILE A 355 13.67 -20.56 -15.70
CA ILE A 355 13.02 -20.53 -14.38
C ILE A 355 12.01 -21.68 -14.22
N GLN A 356 11.49 -22.24 -15.32
CA GLN A 356 10.63 -23.44 -15.31
C GLN A 356 9.31 -23.29 -14.51
N LEU A 357 8.63 -22.14 -14.64
CA LEU A 357 7.36 -21.88 -13.92
C LEU A 357 6.12 -22.52 -14.55
N LEU A 358 6.27 -23.41 -15.53
CA LEU A 358 5.12 -24.04 -16.19
C LEU A 358 4.33 -24.94 -15.24
N ASP A 359 5.00 -25.57 -14.28
CA ASP A 359 4.33 -26.37 -13.25
C ASP A 359 3.36 -25.54 -12.39
N GLU A 360 3.61 -24.24 -12.21
CA GLU A 360 2.67 -23.35 -11.51
C GLU A 360 1.35 -23.14 -12.27
N LEU A 361 1.33 -23.45 -13.59
CA LEU A 361 0.13 -23.44 -14.42
C LEU A 361 -0.71 -24.71 -14.27
N GLN A 362 -0.24 -25.74 -13.56
CA GLN A 362 -1.02 -26.95 -13.31
C GLN A 362 -2.16 -26.74 -12.30
N PRO A 363 -3.25 -27.53 -12.37
CA PRO A 363 -4.37 -27.36 -11.45
C PRO A 363 -4.05 -27.57 -9.99
N ASP A 364 -3.25 -28.60 -9.70
CA ASP A 364 -2.94 -29.06 -8.35
C ASP A 364 -1.88 -28.19 -7.66
N ALA A 365 -1.19 -27.31 -8.42
CA ALA A 365 -0.19 -26.40 -7.89
C ALA A 365 -0.72 -25.49 -6.77
N ILE A 366 -2.03 -25.18 -6.76
CA ILE A 366 -2.64 -24.38 -5.69
C ILE A 366 -2.70 -25.17 -4.38
N ALA A 367 -2.99 -26.47 -4.44
CA ALA A 367 -3.11 -27.33 -3.27
C ALA A 367 -1.74 -27.69 -2.67
N SER A 368 -0.70 -27.77 -3.51
CA SER A 368 0.67 -28.07 -3.09
C SER A 368 1.47 -26.83 -2.69
N SER A 369 1.18 -25.67 -3.27
CA SER A 369 1.77 -24.41 -2.82
C SER A 369 1.31 -24.16 -1.39
N ASN A 370 2.25 -24.20 -0.46
CA ASN A 370 2.04 -23.84 0.94
C ASN A 370 1.78 -22.32 0.97
N THR A 371 0.58 -21.91 0.55
CA THR A 371 0.10 -20.52 0.37
C THR A 371 0.15 -19.69 1.65
N LYS A 372 0.61 -20.28 2.76
CA LYS A 372 0.87 -19.64 4.05
C LYS A 372 1.78 -18.40 3.96
N GLY A 373 2.54 -18.22 2.87
CA GLY A 373 3.35 -17.01 2.62
C GLY A 373 2.82 -16.05 1.55
N LEU A 374 1.86 -16.46 0.71
CA LEU A 374 1.35 -15.63 -0.38
C LEU A 374 0.25 -14.71 0.15
N LYS A 375 0.54 -13.41 0.25
CA LYS A 375 -0.45 -12.37 0.59
C LYS A 375 -1.49 -12.11 -0.52
N LEU A 376 -1.40 -12.82 -1.65
CA LEU A 376 -2.34 -12.68 -2.77
C LEU A 376 -3.65 -13.41 -2.47
N SER A 377 -4.77 -12.80 -2.84
CA SER A 377 -6.02 -13.54 -2.92
C SER A 377 -5.94 -14.60 -4.02
N LEU A 378 -6.67 -15.70 -3.85
CA LEU A 378 -6.76 -16.76 -4.88
C LEU A 378 -7.21 -16.21 -6.25
N ALA A 379 -8.09 -15.20 -6.24
CA ALA A 379 -8.57 -14.54 -7.44
C ALA A 379 -7.45 -13.79 -8.18
N GLU A 380 -6.63 -13.02 -7.46
CA GLU A 380 -5.48 -12.31 -8.05
C GLU A 380 -4.41 -13.28 -8.55
N TYR A 381 -4.14 -14.36 -7.81
CA TYR A 381 -3.20 -15.38 -8.25
C TYR A 381 -3.66 -16.03 -9.58
N ASN A 382 -4.94 -16.40 -9.66
CA ASN A 382 -5.52 -16.94 -10.89
C ASN A 382 -5.53 -15.92 -12.04
N TYR A 383 -5.73 -14.64 -11.75
CA TYR A 383 -5.60 -13.57 -12.74
C TYR A 383 -4.19 -13.58 -13.37
N TYR A 384 -3.14 -13.60 -12.54
CA TYR A 384 -1.76 -13.56 -13.03
C TYR A 384 -1.37 -14.82 -13.80
N ARG A 385 -1.84 -16.00 -13.39
CA ARG A 385 -1.65 -17.25 -14.15
C ARG A 385 -2.28 -17.18 -15.53
N GLY A 386 -3.53 -16.70 -15.61
CA GLY A 386 -4.20 -16.47 -16.88
C GLY A 386 -3.41 -15.50 -17.75
N GLN A 387 -3.09 -14.32 -17.23
CA GLN A 387 -2.30 -13.32 -17.98
C GLN A 387 -0.94 -13.86 -18.40
N TYR A 388 -0.22 -14.59 -17.54
CA TYR A 388 1.06 -15.20 -17.88
C TYR A 388 0.90 -16.14 -19.08
N ALA A 389 -0.07 -17.06 -19.03
CA ALA A 389 -0.32 -18.00 -20.12
C ALA A 389 -0.65 -17.30 -21.45
N PHE A 390 -1.61 -16.37 -21.46
CA PHE A 390 -1.99 -15.63 -22.68
C PHE A 390 -0.82 -14.83 -23.26
N ARG A 391 -0.06 -14.15 -22.40
CA ARG A 391 1.03 -13.28 -22.81
C ARG A 391 2.25 -14.07 -23.24
N LEU A 392 2.52 -15.22 -22.63
CA LEU A 392 3.59 -16.11 -23.06
C LEU A 392 3.32 -16.68 -24.45
N VAL A 393 2.11 -17.15 -24.73
CA VAL A 393 1.74 -17.58 -26.11
C VAL A 393 1.88 -16.43 -27.10
N SER A 394 1.46 -15.22 -26.73
CA SER A 394 1.58 -14.03 -27.57
C SER A 394 3.05 -13.67 -27.84
N LEU A 395 3.91 -13.74 -26.82
CA LEU A 395 5.35 -13.51 -26.89
C LEU A 395 6.01 -14.50 -27.85
N ILE A 396 5.71 -15.79 -27.71
CA ILE A 396 6.23 -16.84 -28.58
C ILE A 396 5.80 -16.58 -30.04
N ASN A 397 4.52 -16.30 -30.27
CA ASN A 397 4.03 -16.01 -31.62
C ASN A 397 4.70 -14.78 -32.25
N ALA A 398 4.94 -13.72 -31.47
CA ALA A 398 5.62 -12.52 -31.94
C ALA A 398 7.07 -12.81 -32.35
N VAL A 399 7.79 -13.58 -31.52
CA VAL A 399 9.18 -14.01 -31.80
C VAL A 399 9.25 -14.87 -33.07
N PHE A 400 8.34 -15.84 -33.24
CA PHE A 400 8.31 -16.67 -34.45
C PHE A 400 7.93 -15.87 -35.71
N LYS A 401 6.99 -14.93 -35.60
CA LYS A 401 6.63 -14.04 -36.71
C LYS A 401 7.84 -13.22 -37.15
N HIS A 402 8.59 -12.64 -36.21
CA HIS A 402 9.80 -11.91 -36.52
C HIS A 402 10.88 -12.80 -37.14
N ASN A 403 11.13 -13.98 -36.58
CA ASN A 403 12.11 -14.93 -37.11
C ASN A 403 11.80 -15.37 -38.55
N ALA A 404 10.51 -15.55 -38.90
CA ALA A 404 10.11 -15.83 -40.27
C ALA A 404 10.52 -14.71 -41.23
N LEU A 405 10.31 -13.44 -40.85
CA LEU A 405 10.74 -12.28 -41.64
C LEU A 405 12.26 -12.25 -41.83
N VAL A 406 13.03 -12.54 -40.77
CA VAL A 406 14.50 -12.61 -40.82
C VAL A 406 14.93 -13.70 -41.81
N THR A 407 14.37 -14.92 -41.71
CA THR A 407 14.74 -16.04 -42.60
C THR A 407 14.36 -15.81 -44.05
N GLU A 408 13.32 -15.03 -44.31
CA GLU A 408 12.89 -14.65 -45.66
C GLU A 408 13.68 -13.46 -46.22
N GLY A 409 14.60 -12.86 -45.44
CA GLY A 409 15.35 -11.67 -45.84
C GLY A 409 14.47 -10.41 -45.99
N LYS A 410 13.34 -10.36 -45.27
CA LYS A 410 12.35 -9.26 -45.34
C LYS A 410 12.53 -8.20 -44.24
N VAL A 411 13.63 -8.26 -43.50
CA VAL A 411 13.95 -7.36 -42.39
C VAL A 411 14.81 -6.22 -42.91
N GLU A 412 14.53 -4.98 -42.47
CA GLU A 412 15.22 -3.81 -42.99
C GLU A 412 16.70 -3.76 -42.55
N ALA A 413 17.53 -3.06 -43.32
CA ALA A 413 18.92 -2.87 -42.96
C ALA A 413 19.02 -2.06 -41.65
N GLY A 414 19.59 -2.67 -40.60
CA GLY A 414 19.71 -2.08 -39.27
C GLY A 414 18.73 -2.64 -38.23
N GLU A 415 17.76 -3.45 -38.66
CA GLU A 415 16.94 -4.24 -37.75
C GLU A 415 17.67 -5.50 -37.28
N ASP A 416 17.13 -6.12 -36.23
CA ASP A 416 17.68 -7.32 -35.60
C ASP A 416 17.59 -8.54 -36.54
N GLN A 417 18.75 -9.05 -36.97
CA GLN A 417 18.85 -10.17 -37.94
C GLN A 417 19.16 -11.51 -37.27
N TYR A 418 19.01 -11.64 -35.95
CA TYR A 418 19.33 -12.88 -35.27
C TYR A 418 18.36 -14.01 -35.66
N VAL A 419 18.93 -15.13 -36.15
CA VAL A 419 18.18 -16.34 -36.49
C VAL A 419 18.14 -17.26 -35.28
N ILE A 420 16.94 -17.64 -34.84
CA ILE A 420 16.75 -18.49 -33.68
C ILE A 420 17.26 -19.91 -33.99
N PRO A 421 18.16 -20.49 -33.17
CA PRO A 421 18.60 -21.87 -33.32
C PRO A 421 17.42 -22.86 -33.27
N GLU A 422 17.46 -23.91 -34.10
CA GLU A 422 16.37 -24.90 -34.21
C GLU A 422 16.02 -25.56 -32.85
N GLY A 423 17.02 -25.78 -32.00
CA GLY A 423 16.81 -26.31 -30.66
C GLY A 423 16.01 -25.37 -29.74
N GLU A 424 16.22 -24.06 -29.83
CA GLU A 424 15.40 -23.06 -29.11
C GLU A 424 13.98 -23.04 -29.65
N GLN A 425 13.82 -23.06 -30.98
CA GLN A 425 12.51 -23.09 -31.62
C GLN A 425 11.67 -24.27 -31.14
N ARG A 426 12.25 -25.48 -31.13
CA ARG A 426 11.57 -26.70 -30.66
C ARG A 426 11.13 -26.59 -29.19
N ARG A 427 11.99 -26.06 -28.31
CA ARG A 427 11.64 -25.86 -26.89
C ARG A 427 10.49 -24.87 -26.75
N TRP A 428 10.56 -23.71 -27.39
CA TRP A 428 9.51 -22.69 -27.27
C TRP A 428 8.18 -23.13 -27.88
N LEU A 429 8.19 -23.94 -28.95
CA LEU A 429 6.97 -24.57 -29.48
C LEU A 429 6.37 -25.58 -28.51
N SER A 430 7.19 -26.33 -27.78
CA SER A 430 6.73 -27.23 -26.71
C SER A 430 6.03 -26.42 -25.60
N ILE A 431 6.68 -25.36 -25.12
CA ILE A 431 6.12 -24.45 -24.10
C ILE A 431 4.78 -23.88 -24.58
N ARG A 432 4.71 -23.37 -25.82
CA ARG A 432 3.47 -22.84 -26.40
C ARG A 432 2.35 -23.88 -26.41
N THR A 433 2.66 -25.11 -26.81
CA THR A 433 1.68 -26.21 -26.90
C THR A 433 1.13 -26.55 -25.52
N GLU A 434 2.01 -26.70 -24.54
CA GLU A 434 1.64 -26.99 -23.15
C GLU A 434 0.78 -25.86 -22.53
N VAL A 435 1.21 -24.60 -22.68
CA VAL A 435 0.49 -23.44 -22.18
C VAL A 435 -0.89 -23.29 -22.84
N THR A 436 -0.99 -23.60 -24.14
CA THR A 436 -2.27 -23.61 -24.86
C THR A 436 -3.21 -24.66 -24.27
N GLY A 437 -2.71 -25.86 -23.97
CA GLY A 437 -3.48 -26.91 -23.30
C GLY A 437 -4.01 -26.46 -21.92
N TYR A 438 -3.19 -25.78 -21.12
CA TYR A 438 -3.66 -25.22 -19.84
C TYR A 438 -4.74 -24.14 -20.00
N MET A 439 -4.62 -23.29 -21.02
CA MET A 439 -5.62 -22.27 -21.33
C MET A 439 -6.96 -22.86 -21.78
N GLU A 440 -6.93 -23.91 -22.59
CA GLU A 440 -8.12 -24.63 -23.05
C GLU A 440 -8.82 -25.35 -21.90
N ALA A 441 -8.06 -25.96 -20.99
CA ALA A 441 -8.59 -26.59 -19.77
C ALA A 441 -9.21 -25.58 -18.78
N ARG A 442 -8.96 -24.27 -18.94
CA ARG A 442 -9.36 -23.23 -17.97
C ARG A 442 -9.99 -22.01 -18.65
N PRO A 443 -11.24 -22.12 -19.15
CA PRO A 443 -11.93 -21.01 -19.78
C PRO A 443 -12.08 -19.79 -18.86
N GLY A 444 -12.13 -19.98 -17.53
CA GLY A 444 -12.20 -18.90 -16.54
C GLY A 444 -10.99 -17.96 -16.53
N TRP A 445 -9.86 -18.34 -17.14
CA TRP A 445 -8.71 -17.43 -17.29
C TRP A 445 -8.96 -16.31 -18.28
N LYS A 446 -9.89 -16.47 -19.23
CA LYS A 446 -10.24 -15.42 -20.21
C LYS A 446 -11.01 -14.27 -19.57
N LEU A 447 -11.80 -14.56 -18.53
CA LEU A 447 -12.69 -13.62 -17.86
C LEU A 447 -12.44 -13.68 -16.35
N PRO A 448 -11.37 -13.03 -15.86
CA PRO A 448 -11.06 -13.06 -14.44
C PRO A 448 -12.16 -12.37 -13.63
N THR A 449 -12.54 -12.98 -12.50
CA THR A 449 -13.56 -12.47 -11.59
C THR A 449 -13.11 -11.22 -10.84
N SER A 450 -11.80 -11.01 -10.70
CA SER A 450 -11.21 -9.83 -10.07
C SER A 450 -9.92 -9.45 -10.79
N VAL A 451 -9.77 -8.15 -11.05
CA VAL A 451 -8.54 -7.56 -11.57
C VAL A 451 -7.75 -6.98 -10.38
N PRO A 452 -6.48 -7.38 -10.18
CA PRO A 452 -5.63 -6.84 -9.12
C PRO A 452 -5.56 -5.30 -9.17
N PHE A 453 -5.37 -4.65 -8.03
CA PHE A 453 -5.34 -3.18 -7.94
C PHE A 453 -4.36 -2.53 -8.92
N ILE A 454 -3.14 -3.06 -9.01
CA ILE A 454 -2.05 -2.56 -9.87
C ILE A 454 -2.37 -2.69 -11.37
N GLU A 455 -3.28 -3.61 -11.71
CA GLU A 455 -3.69 -3.89 -13.10
C GLU A 455 -4.86 -3.02 -13.55
N ARG A 456 -5.59 -2.42 -12.61
CA ARG A 456 -6.70 -1.52 -12.94
C ARG A 456 -6.14 -0.26 -13.57
N SER A 457 -6.72 0.18 -14.70
CA SER A 457 -6.57 1.57 -15.13
C SER A 457 -7.36 2.43 -14.14
N GLN A 458 -6.72 2.87 -13.06
CA GLN A 458 -7.41 3.54 -11.93
C GLN A 458 -7.90 4.94 -12.26
N LEU A 459 -7.44 5.44 -13.39
CA LEU A 459 -7.60 6.78 -13.81
C LEU A 459 -8.40 6.73 -15.10
N GLY A 460 -9.39 7.62 -15.19
CA GLY A 460 -10.16 7.83 -16.41
C GLY A 460 -9.25 8.39 -17.52
N SER A 461 -9.80 9.10 -18.50
CA SER A 461 -8.94 9.66 -19.56
C SER A 461 -7.84 10.54 -18.95
N ALA A 462 -6.66 10.60 -19.56
CA ALA A 462 -5.52 11.40 -19.08
C ALA A 462 -5.91 12.85 -18.72
N GLY A 463 -6.86 13.43 -19.46
CA GLY A 463 -7.40 14.76 -19.19
C GLY A 463 -8.22 14.89 -17.91
N GLN A 464 -8.88 13.84 -17.42
CA GLN A 464 -9.57 13.88 -16.12
C GLN A 464 -8.58 13.90 -14.94
N ILE A 465 -7.40 13.32 -15.14
CA ILE A 465 -6.32 13.29 -14.14
C ILE A 465 -5.64 14.64 -14.05
N ALA A 466 -5.19 15.17 -15.19
CA ALA A 466 -4.52 16.46 -15.24
C ALA A 466 -5.40 17.55 -14.62
N LYS A 467 -6.71 17.53 -14.89
CA LYS A 467 -7.68 18.42 -14.26
C LYS A 467 -7.84 18.19 -12.75
N ALA A 468 -7.75 16.95 -12.28
CA ALA A 468 -7.83 16.65 -10.85
C ALA A 468 -6.57 17.11 -10.10
N GLU A 469 -5.38 16.89 -10.67
CA GLU A 469 -4.11 17.38 -10.14
C GLU A 469 -4.07 18.91 -10.15
N GLU A 470 -4.39 19.54 -11.29
CA GLU A 470 -4.44 21.01 -11.41
C GLU A 470 -5.47 21.62 -10.46
N SER A 471 -6.66 21.02 -10.32
CA SER A 471 -7.68 21.49 -9.37
C SER A 471 -7.17 21.45 -7.92
N VAL A 472 -6.42 20.41 -7.57
CA VAL A 472 -5.86 20.23 -6.23
C VAL A 472 -4.73 21.21 -5.98
N ASP A 473 -3.80 21.36 -6.91
CA ASP A 473 -2.68 22.30 -6.80
C ASP A 473 -3.20 23.73 -6.68
N ASN A 474 -4.20 24.08 -7.49
CA ASN A 474 -4.90 25.35 -7.37
C ASN A 474 -5.59 25.51 -6.02
N GLU A 475 -6.21 24.47 -5.46
CA GLU A 475 -6.89 24.56 -4.17
C GLU A 475 -5.91 24.67 -2.98
N MET A 476 -4.78 23.95 -3.02
CA MET A 476 -3.71 24.04 -2.02
C MET A 476 -3.07 25.44 -2.06
N THR A 477 -2.68 25.90 -3.25
CA THR A 477 -2.05 27.22 -3.44
C THR A 477 -2.98 28.35 -2.98
N ASN A 478 -4.26 28.31 -3.36
CA ASN A 478 -5.22 29.36 -3.00
C ASN A 478 -5.54 29.41 -1.50
N ARG A 479 -5.48 28.28 -0.78
CA ARG A 479 -5.67 28.28 0.67
C ARG A 479 -4.46 28.90 1.39
N HIS A 480 -3.25 28.64 0.92
CA HIS A 480 -2.04 29.17 1.55
C HIS A 480 -1.90 30.69 1.38
N ILE A 481 -2.31 31.23 0.23
CA ILE A 481 -2.39 32.68 0.04
C ILE A 481 -3.35 33.32 1.07
N LYS A 482 -4.44 32.64 1.45
CA LYS A 482 -5.40 33.13 2.44
C LYS A 482 -4.97 32.94 3.89
N SER A 483 -4.10 31.97 4.18
CA SER A 483 -3.62 31.70 5.55
C SER A 483 -2.30 32.39 5.89
N ALA A 484 -1.60 32.96 4.91
CA ALA A 484 -0.41 33.76 5.17
C ALA A 484 -0.81 34.99 6.02
N PRO A 485 -0.19 35.21 7.19
CA PRO A 485 -0.45 36.41 7.99
C PRO A 485 -0.14 37.62 7.12
N ALA A 486 -1.10 38.55 7.02
CA ALA A 486 -0.89 39.81 6.33
C ALA A 486 0.38 40.45 6.91
N ALA A 487 1.42 40.56 6.08
CA ALA A 487 2.65 41.22 6.47
C ALA A 487 2.27 42.64 6.93
N SER A 488 2.42 42.87 8.23
CA SER A 488 2.16 44.14 8.91
C SER A 488 3.47 44.77 9.31
#